data_AF-A0A1V6N290-F1
#
_entry.id   AF-A0A1V6N290-F1
#
_cell.length_a   1.000
_cell.length_b   1.000
_cell.length_c   1.000
_cell.angle_alpha   90.00
_cell.angle_beta   90.00
_cell.angle_gamma   90.00
#
_symmetry.space_group_name_H-M   'P 1'
#
loop_
_entity.id
_entity.type
_entity.pdbx_description
1 polymer ?
#
loop_
_entity_poly.entity_id
_entity_poly.type
_entity_poly.pdbx_seq_one_letter_code
_entity_poly.pdbx_strand_id
1 'polypeptide(L)'
;MSKIVDISNKELLVPYPTVVKMWDVKKYIADLKKDTLIKLGKESGEGIQYHVLKDMVVRIKEYKAKYGKAPLNVWIVKPKTTATDIKPSVDWQKNKYIIAIQKLIGKFNNFTEFVEKLRAYAKTKKGLYKYYLNSRFIGTQKEISALTNGLMGNCVDWSQLGRAVAVIMGYKADYIQWQCTNVTHLTIRISGKEFNKPIVVDLAAIVDWNSRRYELGEHWCSNNIVSVNPGWMDE
;
A
#
# COMPACT_ATOMS: atom_id res chain seq x y z
N MET A 1 32.57 -11.36 11.39
CA MET A 1 31.20 -10.94 11.81
C MET A 1 30.54 -10.24 10.63
N SER A 2 29.35 -10.66 10.21
CA SER A 2 28.59 -9.91 9.20
C SER A 2 28.24 -8.53 9.76
N LYS A 3 28.57 -7.48 8.99
CA LYS A 3 28.29 -6.10 9.36
C LYS A 3 26.78 -5.89 9.33
N ILE A 4 26.20 -5.39 10.42
CA ILE A 4 24.77 -5.04 10.46
C ILE A 4 24.56 -3.84 9.53
N VAL A 5 23.61 -3.96 8.61
CA VAL A 5 23.20 -2.91 7.69
C VAL A 5 22.20 -1.99 8.40
N ASP A 6 22.52 -0.70 8.42
CA ASP A 6 21.62 0.33 8.95
C ASP A 6 20.52 0.63 7.92
N ILE A 7 19.27 0.43 8.33
CA ILE A 7 18.09 0.72 7.51
C ILE A 7 17.18 1.79 8.13
N SER A 8 17.69 2.60 9.07
CA SER A 8 16.95 3.62 9.82
C SER A 8 16.28 4.68 8.95
N ASN A 9 16.77 4.88 7.72
CA ASN A 9 16.24 5.82 6.75
C ASN A 9 15.33 5.15 5.70
N LYS A 10 15.06 3.86 5.82
CA LYS A 10 14.26 3.13 4.84
C LYS A 10 12.78 3.28 5.15
N GLU A 11 12.03 3.57 4.09
CA GLU A 11 10.58 3.42 4.09
C GLU A 11 10.27 1.92 4.02
N LEU A 12 10.09 1.31 5.20
CA LEU A 12 9.83 -0.11 5.38
C LEU A 12 8.87 -0.32 6.55
N LEU A 13 7.85 -1.16 6.33
CA LEU A 13 6.99 -1.65 7.40
C LEU A 13 7.66 -2.81 8.14
N VAL A 14 7.55 -2.77 9.46
CA VAL A 14 8.00 -3.82 10.36
C VAL A 14 6.79 -4.36 11.12
N PRO A 15 6.60 -5.69 11.19
CA PRO A 15 5.50 -6.27 11.96
C PRO A 15 5.54 -5.83 13.42
N TYR A 16 4.38 -5.50 13.99
CA TYR A 16 4.26 -5.10 15.40
C TYR A 16 4.95 -6.07 16.38
N PRO A 17 4.80 -7.42 16.24
CA PRO A 17 5.52 -8.36 17.11
C PRO A 17 7.04 -8.22 17.03
N THR A 18 7.57 -7.85 15.87
CA THR A 18 9.00 -7.60 15.68
C THR A 18 9.43 -6.35 16.43
N VAL A 19 8.68 -5.25 16.32
CA VAL A 19 8.95 -4.01 17.06
C VAL A 19 8.92 -4.23 18.58
N VAL A 20 7.97 -5.03 19.07
CA VAL A 20 7.89 -5.40 20.50
C VAL A 20 9.14 -6.16 20.94
N LYS A 21 9.55 -7.19 20.19
CA LYS A 21 10.78 -7.94 20.48
C LYS A 21 12.01 -7.05 20.52
N MET A 22 12.13 -6.10 19.59
CA MET A 22 13.22 -5.12 19.56
C MET A 22 13.18 -4.18 20.76
N TRP A 23 11.98 -3.74 21.18
CA TRP A 23 11.81 -2.87 22.33
C TRP A 23 12.10 -3.58 23.66
N ASP A 24 11.75 -4.87 23.78
CA ASP A 24 12.05 -5.66 24.97
C ASP A 24 13.56 -5.82 25.22
N VAL A 25 14.41 -5.77 24.18
CA VAL A 25 15.88 -5.74 24.33
C VAL A 25 16.35 -4.55 25.19
N LYS A 26 15.63 -3.43 25.19
CA LYS A 26 15.93 -2.27 26.05
C LYS A 26 15.90 -2.63 27.54
N LYS A 27 15.05 -3.59 27.96
CA LYS A 27 14.97 -4.00 29.37
C LYS A 27 16.29 -4.54 29.90
N TYR A 28 17.18 -4.96 29.00
CA TYR A 28 18.47 -5.54 29.33
C TYR A 28 19.65 -4.58 29.10
N ILE A 29 19.40 -3.36 28.63
CA ILE A 29 20.44 -2.36 28.34
C ILE A 29 19.94 -0.97 28.78
N ALA A 30 20.35 -0.57 29.99
CA ALA A 30 20.18 0.81 30.44
C ALA A 30 21.01 1.76 29.53
N ASP A 31 20.43 2.91 29.18
CA ASP A 31 21.12 4.02 28.51
C ASP A 31 21.69 3.77 27.10
N LEU A 32 20.88 3.16 26.23
CA LEU A 32 21.16 3.10 24.80
C LEU A 32 21.33 4.50 24.19
N LYS A 33 22.48 4.75 23.53
CA LYS A 33 22.74 5.97 22.77
C LYS A 33 21.78 6.06 21.57
N LYS A 34 21.52 7.29 21.12
CA LYS A 34 20.62 7.60 19.99
C LYS A 34 20.91 6.75 18.74
N ASP A 35 22.19 6.53 18.46
CA ASP A 35 22.67 5.91 17.23
C ASP A 35 23.00 4.41 17.40
N THR A 36 22.67 3.82 18.56
CA THR A 36 22.84 2.38 18.76
C THR A 36 21.93 1.61 17.81
N LEU A 37 22.52 0.73 17.00
CA LEU A 37 21.79 -0.15 16.08
C LEU A 37 21.18 -1.33 16.83
N ILE A 38 19.86 -1.47 16.71
CA ILE A 38 19.05 -2.57 17.23
C ILE A 38 18.65 -3.46 16.06
N LYS A 39 19.02 -4.75 16.12
CA LYS A 39 18.70 -5.71 15.06
C LYS A 39 17.20 -5.93 14.94
N LEU A 40 16.72 -6.06 13.70
CA LEU A 40 15.32 -6.44 13.41
C LEU A 40 14.96 -7.86 13.85
N GLY A 41 15.94 -8.71 14.09
CA GLY A 41 15.77 -10.08 14.55
C GLY A 41 17.11 -10.73 14.85
N LYS A 42 17.08 -11.88 15.55
CA LYS A 42 18.29 -12.60 15.99
C LYS A 42 19.23 -12.94 14.83
N GLU A 43 18.65 -13.28 13.67
CA GLU A 43 19.36 -13.69 12.45
C GLU A 43 19.40 -12.59 11.39
N SER A 44 18.82 -11.42 11.67
CA SER A 44 18.80 -10.34 10.68
C SER A 44 20.18 -9.71 10.54
N GLY A 45 20.61 -9.53 9.29
CA GLY A 45 21.73 -8.69 8.91
C GLY A 45 21.41 -7.20 8.94
N GLU A 46 20.19 -6.81 9.32
CA GLU A 46 19.69 -5.43 9.30
C GLU A 46 19.33 -4.93 10.71
N GLY A 47 19.45 -3.63 10.91
CA GLY A 47 19.08 -2.97 12.16
C GLY A 47 18.63 -1.53 11.97
N ILE A 48 17.98 -0.99 13.00
CA ILE A 48 17.57 0.41 13.07
C ILE A 48 18.18 1.08 14.29
N GLN A 49 18.44 2.36 14.19
CA GLN A 49 18.93 3.17 15.29
C GLN A 49 17.86 3.27 16.38
N TYR A 50 18.29 3.25 17.63
CA TYR A 50 17.43 3.20 18.80
C TYR A 50 16.40 4.35 18.84
N HIS A 51 16.75 5.54 18.37
CA HIS A 51 15.79 6.64 18.33
C HIS A 51 14.65 6.43 17.33
N VAL A 52 14.92 5.76 16.21
CA VAL A 52 13.88 5.37 15.25
C VAL A 52 12.97 4.31 15.86
N LEU A 53 13.53 3.32 16.58
CA LEU A 53 12.73 2.36 17.35
C LEU A 53 11.86 3.06 18.41
N LYS A 54 12.40 4.06 19.11
CA LYS A 54 11.66 4.84 20.11
C LYS A 54 10.47 5.58 19.47
N ASP A 55 10.70 6.23 18.33
CA ASP A 55 9.65 6.89 17.55
C ASP A 55 8.54 5.89 17.11
N MET A 56 8.93 4.71 16.61
CA MET A 56 7.98 3.64 16.26
C MET A 56 7.11 3.23 17.46
N VAL A 57 7.69 3.13 18.66
CA VAL A 57 6.96 2.80 19.90
C VAL A 57 6.00 3.89 20.33
N VAL A 58 6.35 5.17 20.14
CA VAL A 58 5.43 6.29 20.37
C VAL A 58 4.22 6.18 19.45
N ARG A 59 4.44 5.95 18.15
CA ARG A 59 3.36 5.77 17.17
C ARG A 59 2.44 4.57 17.47
N ILE A 60 2.99 3.47 17.99
CA ILE A 60 2.18 2.34 18.48
C ILE A 60 1.25 2.77 19.62
N LYS A 61 1.76 3.54 20.58
CA LYS A 61 0.97 3.99 21.75
C LYS A 61 -0.17 4.91 21.31
N GLU A 62 0.12 5.87 20.44
CA GLU A 62 -0.88 6.78 19.86
C GLU A 62 -1.96 5.99 19.09
N TYR A 63 -1.56 5.01 18.28
CA TYR A 63 -2.50 4.14 17.57
C TYR A 63 -3.39 3.36 18.55
N LYS A 64 -2.82 2.76 19.59
CA LYS A 64 -3.59 2.02 20.62
C LYS A 64 -4.58 2.92 21.35
N ALA A 65 -4.16 4.14 21.71
CA ALA A 65 -5.03 5.11 22.36
C ALA A 65 -6.21 5.51 21.47
N LYS A 66 -5.97 5.68 20.15
CA LYS A 66 -7.01 6.05 19.18
C LYS A 66 -7.98 4.92 18.84
N TYR A 67 -7.49 3.68 18.67
CA TYR A 67 -8.28 2.58 18.09
C TYR A 67 -8.58 1.43 19.04
N GLY A 68 -8.11 1.48 20.29
CA GLY A 68 -8.32 0.40 21.28
C GLY A 68 -7.64 -0.93 20.95
N LYS A 69 -6.79 -0.98 19.91
CA LYS A 69 -6.07 -2.18 19.48
C LYS A 69 -4.66 -1.86 18.98
N ALA A 70 -3.78 -2.85 18.98
CA ALA A 70 -2.43 -2.72 18.44
C ALA A 70 -2.45 -2.59 16.90
N PRO A 71 -1.52 -1.84 16.29
CA PRO A 71 -1.34 -1.90 14.84
C PRO A 71 -0.77 -3.26 14.45
N LEU A 72 -1.01 -3.70 13.22
CA LEU A 72 -0.35 -4.93 12.70
C LEU A 72 1.11 -4.68 12.29
N ASN A 73 1.42 -3.48 11.79
CA ASN A 73 2.74 -3.09 11.30
C ASN A 73 3.05 -1.63 11.66
N VAL A 74 4.33 -1.27 11.69
CA VAL A 74 4.81 0.08 11.99
C VAL A 74 5.94 0.45 11.02
N TRP A 75 5.89 1.66 10.48
CA TRP A 75 6.93 2.16 9.58
C TRP A 75 8.22 2.48 10.30
N ILE A 76 9.38 2.13 9.74
CA ILE A 76 10.66 2.70 10.17
C ILE A 76 10.65 4.21 9.86
N VAL A 77 10.55 4.56 8.58
CA VAL A 77 10.25 5.93 8.12
C VAL A 77 8.88 5.94 7.45
N LYS A 78 7.97 6.84 7.89
CA LYS A 78 6.67 7.04 7.20
C LYS A 78 6.95 7.66 5.83
N PRO A 79 6.37 7.13 4.73
CA PRO A 79 6.49 7.75 3.42
C PRO A 79 6.05 9.22 3.44
N LYS A 80 6.80 10.07 2.73
CA LYS A 80 6.51 11.52 2.64
C LYS A 80 5.35 11.88 1.72
N THR A 81 4.87 10.95 0.90
CA THR A 81 3.77 11.18 -0.05
C THR A 81 2.66 10.18 0.21
N THR A 82 1.57 10.61 0.83
CA THR A 82 0.38 9.79 1.02
C THR A 82 -0.51 9.82 -0.23
N ALA A 83 -1.41 8.84 -0.35
CA ALA A 83 -2.45 8.75 -1.38
C ALA A 83 -3.31 10.02 -1.56
N THR A 84 -3.33 10.82 -0.51
CA THR A 84 -4.12 12.03 -0.35
C THR A 84 -3.55 13.23 -1.09
N ASP A 85 -2.24 13.26 -1.37
CA ASP A 85 -1.58 14.41 -2.00
C ASP A 85 -1.45 14.28 -3.53
N ILE A 86 -2.05 13.24 -4.11
CA ILE A 86 -2.00 12.99 -5.55
C ILE A 86 -2.88 14.00 -6.27
N LYS A 87 -2.29 14.75 -7.21
CA LYS A 87 -2.97 15.75 -8.03
C LYS A 87 -2.99 15.34 -9.50
N PRO A 88 -4.00 15.80 -10.27
CA PRO A 88 -3.98 15.70 -11.72
C PRO A 88 -2.72 16.31 -12.33
N SER A 89 -2.22 15.68 -13.39
CA SER A 89 -1.04 16.12 -14.13
C SER A 89 -1.43 16.36 -15.59
N VAL A 90 -1.22 17.58 -16.08
CA VAL A 90 -1.50 17.92 -17.50
C VAL A 90 -0.69 17.00 -18.43
N ASP A 91 0.61 16.85 -18.15
CA ASP A 91 1.52 15.92 -18.84
C ASP A 91 1.66 14.61 -18.07
N TRP A 92 0.55 13.94 -17.73
CA TRP A 92 0.56 12.74 -16.89
C TRP A 92 1.49 11.63 -17.40
N GLN A 93 1.72 11.52 -18.71
CA GLN A 93 2.66 10.56 -19.29
C GLN A 93 4.12 10.80 -18.87
N LYS A 94 4.48 12.03 -18.47
CA LYS A 94 5.79 12.40 -17.93
C LYS A 94 5.86 12.27 -16.41
N ASN A 95 4.76 11.92 -15.74
CA ASN A 95 4.74 11.76 -14.29
C ASN A 95 5.62 10.56 -13.88
N LYS A 96 6.56 10.78 -12.95
CA LYS A 96 7.50 9.76 -12.48
C LYS A 96 6.83 8.45 -12.03
N TYR A 97 5.63 8.55 -11.44
CA TYR A 97 4.84 7.41 -10.97
C TYR A 97 4.31 6.60 -12.16
N ILE A 98 3.74 7.28 -13.14
CA ILE A 98 3.24 6.66 -14.38
C ILE A 98 4.39 6.01 -15.16
N ILE A 99 5.52 6.70 -15.31
CA ILE A 99 6.71 6.16 -15.99
C ILE A 99 7.17 4.85 -15.32
N ALA A 100 7.18 4.80 -13.99
CA ALA A 100 7.57 3.61 -13.26
C ALA A 100 6.61 2.44 -13.55
N ILE A 101 5.30 2.67 -13.54
CA ILE A 101 4.28 1.66 -13.89
C ILE A 101 4.44 1.21 -15.35
N GLN A 102 4.60 2.15 -16.28
CA GLN A 102 4.74 1.85 -17.71
C GLN A 102 6.00 1.03 -18.03
N LYS A 103 7.09 1.18 -17.27
CA LYS A 103 8.27 0.32 -17.39
C LYS A 103 7.97 -1.15 -17.05
N LEU A 104 6.93 -1.42 -16.28
CA LEU A 104 6.61 -2.75 -15.76
C LEU A 104 5.53 -3.44 -16.60
N ILE A 105 4.44 -2.74 -16.92
CA ILE A 105 3.28 -3.31 -17.62
C ILE A 105 3.15 -2.84 -19.07
N GLY A 106 4.05 -1.96 -19.52
CA GLY A 106 4.01 -1.31 -20.82
C GLY A 106 3.23 0.02 -20.80
N LYS A 107 3.41 0.81 -21.87
CA LYS A 107 2.70 2.09 -22.06
C LYS A 107 1.20 1.86 -22.25
N PHE A 108 0.39 2.77 -21.71
CA PHE A 108 -1.07 2.86 -21.85
C PHE A 108 -1.46 4.31 -22.13
N ASN A 109 -2.60 4.53 -22.77
CA ASN A 109 -3.10 5.86 -23.14
C ASN A 109 -4.35 6.31 -22.36
N ASN A 110 -5.09 5.36 -21.80
CA ASN A 110 -6.30 5.58 -21.03
C ASN A 110 -6.39 4.57 -19.88
N PHE A 111 -7.39 4.70 -19.01
CA PHE A 111 -7.47 3.88 -17.81
C PHE A 111 -7.86 2.43 -18.14
N THR A 112 -8.69 2.22 -19.18
CA THR A 112 -9.00 0.87 -19.68
C THR A 112 -7.75 0.11 -20.10
N GLU A 113 -6.88 0.72 -20.91
CA GLU A 113 -5.61 0.13 -21.35
C GLU A 113 -4.67 -0.15 -20.17
N PHE A 114 -4.66 0.72 -19.15
CA PHE A 114 -3.92 0.48 -17.91
C PHE A 114 -4.38 -0.82 -17.23
N VAL A 115 -5.70 -1.00 -17.08
CA VAL A 115 -6.29 -2.19 -16.47
C VAL A 115 -6.00 -3.45 -17.29
N GLU A 116 -6.14 -3.40 -18.61
CA GLU A 116 -5.84 -4.53 -19.49
C GLU A 116 -4.38 -4.97 -19.41
N LYS A 117 -3.44 -4.01 -19.38
CA LYS A 117 -2.00 -4.29 -19.24
C LYS A 117 -1.66 -4.82 -17.87
N LEU A 118 -2.23 -4.25 -16.82
CA LEU A 118 -2.05 -4.74 -15.46
C LEU A 118 -2.55 -6.18 -15.34
N ARG A 119 -3.72 -6.49 -15.91
CA ARG A 119 -4.30 -7.84 -15.95
C ARG A 119 -3.39 -8.82 -16.71
N ALA A 120 -2.92 -8.45 -17.89
CA ALA A 120 -2.01 -9.27 -18.69
C ALA A 120 -0.72 -9.56 -17.92
N TYR A 121 -0.15 -8.53 -17.30
CA TYR A 121 1.04 -8.67 -16.47
C TYR A 121 0.81 -9.56 -15.24
N ALA A 122 -0.32 -9.40 -14.53
CA ALA A 122 -0.67 -10.23 -13.37
C ALA A 122 -0.76 -11.72 -13.73
N LYS A 123 -1.28 -12.05 -14.92
CA LYS A 123 -1.29 -13.44 -15.43
C LYS A 123 0.12 -14.01 -15.59
N THR A 124 1.09 -13.23 -16.10
CA THR A 124 2.49 -13.68 -16.21
C THR A 124 3.14 -13.97 -14.86
N LYS A 125 2.60 -13.40 -13.77
CA LYS A 125 3.09 -13.55 -12.40
C LYS A 125 2.33 -14.59 -11.57
N LYS A 126 1.39 -15.32 -12.19
CA LYS A 126 0.47 -16.24 -11.49
C LYS A 126 -0.35 -15.53 -10.39
N GLY A 127 -0.81 -14.33 -10.69
CA GLY A 127 -1.55 -13.44 -9.78
C GLY A 127 -0.64 -12.58 -8.92
N LEU A 128 -1.11 -11.35 -8.67
CA LEU A 128 -0.43 -10.37 -7.81
C LEU A 128 -1.18 -10.15 -6.49
N TYR A 129 -2.45 -10.55 -6.40
CA TYR A 129 -3.22 -10.42 -5.17
C TYR A 129 -2.65 -11.29 -4.05
N LYS A 130 -2.53 -10.72 -2.84
CA LYS A 130 -2.07 -11.42 -1.63
C LYS A 130 -2.96 -11.03 -0.45
N TYR A 131 -3.38 -12.03 0.34
CA TYR A 131 -4.29 -11.85 1.49
C TYR A 131 -3.64 -11.18 2.71
N TYR A 132 -2.35 -10.84 2.65
CA TYR A 132 -1.60 -10.32 3.79
C TYR A 132 -0.96 -8.98 3.48
N LEU A 133 -1.42 -7.93 4.18
CA LEU A 133 -0.70 -6.78 4.74
C LEU A 133 -1.72 -5.64 5.01
N ASN A 134 -1.94 -5.28 6.28
CA ASN A 134 -2.67 -4.06 6.65
C ASN A 134 -1.78 -2.86 6.42
N SER A 135 -1.73 -2.41 5.19
CA SER A 135 -0.77 -1.42 4.80
C SER A 135 -1.43 -0.27 4.08
N ARG A 136 -1.28 0.90 4.70
CA ARG A 136 -1.60 2.20 4.10
C ARG A 136 -0.40 2.60 3.23
N PHE A 137 -0.09 1.78 2.21
CA PHE A 137 1.09 1.91 1.34
C PHE A 137 0.80 2.86 0.19
N ILE A 138 1.10 4.15 0.34
CA ILE A 138 1.39 4.98 -0.84
C ILE A 138 2.68 5.76 -0.61
N GLY A 139 3.50 5.83 -1.67
CA GLY A 139 4.40 6.94 -1.95
C GLY A 139 5.66 6.62 -2.75
N THR A 140 6.10 5.37 -2.80
CA THR A 140 7.45 5.03 -3.24
C THR A 140 7.54 4.24 -4.54
N GLN A 141 8.67 4.43 -5.22
CA GLN A 141 9.10 3.60 -6.35
C GLN A 141 9.33 2.12 -5.92
N LYS A 142 9.59 1.88 -4.63
CA LYS A 142 9.71 0.56 -4.03
C LYS A 142 8.35 -0.16 -3.90
N GLU A 143 7.24 0.58 -3.69
CA GLU A 143 5.88 0.02 -3.63
C GLU A 143 5.31 -0.28 -5.02
N ILE A 144 5.54 0.60 -6.01
CA ILE A 144 5.25 0.25 -7.41
C ILE A 144 6.00 -1.03 -7.76
N SER A 145 7.29 -1.12 -7.41
CA SER A 145 8.09 -2.33 -7.64
C SER A 145 7.59 -3.53 -6.84
N ALA A 146 7.07 -3.37 -5.62
CA ALA A 146 6.60 -4.50 -4.80
C ALA A 146 5.21 -5.01 -5.22
N LEU A 147 4.29 -4.11 -5.56
CA LEU A 147 2.96 -4.43 -6.10
C LEU A 147 3.08 -5.14 -7.45
N THR A 148 3.97 -4.66 -8.34
CA THR A 148 4.15 -5.30 -9.65
C THR A 148 5.00 -6.56 -9.60
N ASN A 149 5.96 -6.70 -8.68
CA ASN A 149 6.71 -7.96 -8.56
C ASN A 149 5.93 -9.07 -7.82
N GLY A 150 4.65 -8.86 -7.50
CA GLY A 150 3.78 -9.87 -6.88
C GLY A 150 4.12 -10.14 -5.41
N LEU A 151 4.79 -9.19 -4.77
CA LEU A 151 5.28 -9.31 -3.40
C LEU A 151 4.28 -8.73 -2.38
N MET A 152 3.27 -7.98 -2.82
CA MET A 152 2.33 -7.23 -1.97
C MET A 152 0.97 -7.00 -2.66
N GLY A 153 -0.11 -6.80 -1.89
CA GLY A 153 -1.32 -6.10 -2.35
C GLY A 153 -2.66 -6.74 -1.98
N ASN A 154 -3.36 -6.18 -1.00
CA ASN A 154 -4.77 -6.48 -0.70
C ASN A 154 -5.72 -5.45 -1.39
N CYS A 155 -7.03 -5.52 -1.11
CA CYS A 155 -8.03 -4.60 -1.68
C CYS A 155 -7.73 -3.11 -1.48
N VAL A 156 -7.11 -2.74 -0.34
CA VAL A 156 -6.71 -1.36 -0.04
C VAL A 156 -5.57 -0.93 -0.94
N ASP A 157 -4.49 -1.71 -1.02
CA ASP A 157 -3.30 -1.35 -1.82
C ASP A 157 -3.64 -1.22 -3.31
N TRP A 158 -4.45 -2.14 -3.85
CA TRP A 158 -4.88 -2.10 -5.24
C TRP A 158 -5.83 -0.94 -5.55
N SER A 159 -6.74 -0.63 -4.63
CA SER A 159 -7.59 0.57 -4.74
C SER A 159 -6.75 1.84 -4.70
N GLN A 160 -5.73 1.87 -3.84
CA GLN A 160 -4.79 2.97 -3.71
C GLN A 160 -4.01 3.23 -5.01
N LEU A 161 -3.43 2.18 -5.60
CA LEU A 161 -2.77 2.25 -6.91
C LEU A 161 -3.74 2.75 -7.99
N GLY A 162 -4.94 2.16 -8.08
CA GLY A 162 -5.90 2.53 -9.10
C GLY A 162 -6.36 3.97 -9.00
N ARG A 163 -6.66 4.46 -7.78
CA ARG A 163 -7.01 5.87 -7.56
C ARG A 163 -5.85 6.79 -7.92
N ALA A 164 -4.62 6.45 -7.54
CA ALA A 164 -3.43 7.23 -7.87
C ALA A 164 -3.28 7.42 -9.38
N VAL A 165 -3.33 6.32 -10.14
CA VAL A 165 -3.24 6.34 -11.60
C VAL A 165 -4.38 7.17 -12.20
N ALA A 166 -5.62 6.94 -11.77
CA ALA A 166 -6.78 7.67 -12.25
C ALA A 166 -6.68 9.18 -11.98
N VAL A 167 -6.34 9.59 -10.75
CA VAL A 167 -6.22 11.02 -10.41
C VAL A 167 -5.09 11.68 -11.19
N ILE A 168 -3.91 11.06 -11.29
CA ILE A 168 -2.77 11.59 -12.06
C ILE A 168 -3.17 11.79 -13.53
N MET A 169 -3.87 10.81 -14.10
CA MET A 169 -4.38 10.89 -15.45
C MET A 169 -5.55 11.87 -15.60
N GLY A 170 -6.05 12.48 -14.53
CA GLY A 170 -7.09 13.51 -14.58
C GLY A 170 -8.54 12.99 -14.58
N TYR A 171 -8.76 11.76 -14.12
CA TYR A 171 -10.12 11.26 -13.85
C TYR A 171 -10.57 11.71 -12.46
N LYS A 172 -11.89 11.74 -12.24
CA LYS A 172 -12.45 11.77 -10.89
C LYS A 172 -12.43 10.35 -10.33
N ALA A 173 -11.89 10.16 -9.13
CA ALA A 173 -11.77 8.84 -8.51
C ALA A 173 -12.02 8.88 -7.00
N ASP A 174 -13.03 8.12 -6.57
CA ASP A 174 -13.40 7.92 -5.17
C ASP A 174 -13.00 6.53 -4.70
N TYR A 175 -12.68 6.37 -3.42
CA TYR A 175 -12.68 5.08 -2.75
C TYR A 175 -14.11 4.66 -2.42
N ILE A 176 -14.44 3.40 -2.63
CA ILE A 176 -15.73 2.82 -2.24
C ILE A 176 -15.48 1.66 -1.28
N GLN A 177 -15.99 1.79 -0.06
CA GLN A 177 -15.97 0.73 0.94
C GLN A 177 -17.26 -0.08 0.85
N TRP A 178 -17.12 -1.39 0.75
CA TRP A 178 -18.21 -2.36 0.68
C TRP A 178 -18.24 -3.21 1.95
N GLN A 179 -19.44 -3.54 2.41
CA GLN A 179 -19.66 -4.51 3.47
C GLN A 179 -19.79 -5.90 2.85
N CYS A 180 -18.74 -6.72 2.84
CA CYS A 180 -18.89 -8.12 2.45
C CYS A 180 -19.27 -8.98 3.65
N THR A 181 -19.68 -10.23 3.40
CA THR A 181 -20.24 -11.13 4.41
C THR A 181 -19.37 -11.25 5.66
N ASN A 182 -18.04 -11.34 5.50
CA ASN A 182 -17.11 -11.54 6.61
C ASN A 182 -15.92 -10.56 6.62
N VAL A 183 -15.82 -9.66 5.63
CA VAL A 183 -14.70 -8.73 5.46
C VAL A 183 -15.18 -7.42 4.86
N THR A 184 -14.48 -6.32 5.13
CA THR A 184 -14.65 -5.08 4.37
C THR A 184 -13.83 -5.14 3.09
N HIS A 185 -14.41 -4.78 1.96
CA HIS A 185 -13.72 -4.72 0.67
C HIS A 185 -13.62 -3.28 0.19
N LEU A 186 -12.49 -2.90 -0.38
CA LEU A 186 -12.28 -1.56 -0.93
C LEU A 186 -12.10 -1.66 -2.44
N THR A 187 -12.81 -0.81 -3.17
CA THR A 187 -12.63 -0.59 -4.60
C THR A 187 -12.47 0.90 -4.87
N ILE A 188 -12.34 1.26 -6.15
CA ILE A 188 -12.47 2.64 -6.58
C ILE A 188 -13.69 2.81 -7.50
N ARG A 189 -14.20 4.03 -7.57
CA ARG A 189 -15.17 4.46 -8.57
C ARG A 189 -14.57 5.58 -9.40
N ILE A 190 -14.51 5.40 -10.71
CA ILE A 190 -13.88 6.34 -11.65
C ILE A 190 -14.95 6.93 -12.56
N SER A 191 -14.82 8.23 -12.89
CA SER A 191 -15.66 8.90 -13.89
C SER A 191 -14.90 9.96 -14.67
N GLY A 192 -15.46 10.32 -15.84
CA GLY A 192 -14.88 11.29 -16.77
C GLY A 192 -14.02 10.63 -17.85
N LYS A 193 -13.57 11.46 -18.81
CA LYS A 193 -12.80 11.03 -19.98
C LYS A 193 -13.55 9.97 -20.78
N GLU A 194 -13.00 8.76 -20.97
CA GLU A 194 -13.66 7.67 -21.69
C GLU A 194 -14.89 7.10 -20.96
N PHE A 195 -15.11 7.45 -19.69
CA PHE A 195 -16.24 6.96 -18.91
C PHE A 195 -17.35 8.01 -18.82
N ASN A 196 -18.39 7.85 -19.64
CA ASN A 196 -19.60 8.67 -19.64
C ASN A 196 -20.48 8.50 -18.38
N LYS A 197 -20.27 7.43 -17.62
CA LYS A 197 -20.92 7.15 -16.33
C LYS A 197 -19.87 6.67 -15.33
N PRO A 198 -20.05 6.89 -14.03
CA PRO A 198 -19.16 6.32 -13.03
C PRO A 198 -19.12 4.80 -13.12
N ILE A 199 -17.92 4.23 -13.16
CA ILE A 199 -17.69 2.79 -13.15
C ILE A 199 -16.95 2.39 -11.88
N VAL A 200 -17.30 1.22 -11.32
CA VAL A 200 -16.52 0.60 -10.24
C VAL A 200 -15.34 -0.15 -10.84
N VAL A 201 -14.18 -0.06 -10.21
CA VAL A 201 -12.99 -0.81 -10.60
C VAL A 201 -12.45 -1.54 -9.38
N ASP A 202 -12.44 -2.86 -9.47
CA ASP A 202 -11.90 -3.77 -8.46
C ASP A 202 -10.56 -4.35 -8.91
N LEU A 203 -9.49 -3.55 -8.75
CA LEU A 203 -8.15 -3.97 -9.18
C LEU A 203 -7.64 -5.20 -8.41
N ALA A 204 -8.05 -5.36 -7.15
CA ALA A 204 -7.68 -6.52 -6.35
C ALA A 204 -8.24 -7.82 -6.95
N ALA A 205 -9.50 -7.80 -7.37
CA ALA A 205 -10.09 -8.95 -8.04
C ALA A 205 -9.52 -9.16 -9.45
N ILE A 206 -9.20 -8.09 -10.19
CA ILE A 206 -8.58 -8.16 -11.53
C ILE A 206 -7.20 -8.82 -11.50
N VAL A 207 -6.41 -8.61 -10.44
CA VAL A 207 -5.04 -9.14 -10.32
C VAL A 207 -4.94 -10.44 -9.52
N ASP A 208 -6.06 -10.96 -9.00
CA ASP A 208 -6.11 -12.26 -8.34
C ASP A 208 -6.13 -13.39 -9.37
N TRP A 209 -5.24 -14.37 -9.18
CA TRP A 209 -5.14 -15.56 -10.04
C TRP A 209 -6.36 -16.46 -9.96
N ASN A 210 -6.98 -16.55 -8.77
CA ASN A 210 -8.10 -17.46 -8.51
C ASN A 210 -9.46 -16.81 -8.76
N SER A 211 -9.46 -15.53 -9.10
CA SER A 211 -10.67 -14.77 -9.25
C SER A 211 -11.35 -15.07 -10.59
N ARG A 212 -12.69 -15.01 -10.61
CA ARG A 212 -13.43 -14.86 -11.87
C ARG A 212 -12.88 -13.63 -12.61
N ARG A 213 -12.95 -13.65 -13.95
CA ARG A 213 -12.50 -12.54 -14.77
C ARG A 213 -13.42 -11.33 -14.55
N TYR A 214 -13.13 -10.52 -13.55
CA TYR A 214 -13.87 -9.27 -13.29
C TYR A 214 -13.48 -8.22 -14.32
N GLU A 215 -14.49 -7.66 -14.97
CA GLU A 215 -14.36 -6.57 -15.92
C GLU A 215 -14.59 -5.20 -15.25
N LEU A 216 -14.30 -4.11 -15.98
CA LEU A 216 -14.64 -2.77 -15.51
C LEU A 216 -16.15 -2.66 -15.28
N GLY A 217 -16.55 -2.12 -14.13
CA GLY A 217 -17.94 -2.09 -13.68
C GLY A 217 -18.33 -3.28 -12.79
N GLU A 218 -17.51 -4.32 -12.74
CA GLU A 218 -17.71 -5.47 -11.85
C GLU A 218 -16.80 -5.39 -10.62
N HIS A 219 -17.22 -6.08 -9.55
CA HIS A 219 -16.47 -6.18 -8.31
C HIS A 219 -16.80 -7.49 -7.61
N TRP A 220 -15.88 -7.96 -6.76
CA TRP A 220 -16.00 -9.27 -6.11
C TRP A 220 -17.15 -9.36 -5.11
N CYS A 221 -17.50 -8.24 -4.48
CA CYS A 221 -18.55 -8.16 -3.48
C CYS A 221 -19.89 -7.79 -4.13
N SER A 222 -21.04 -8.17 -3.58
CA SER A 222 -22.36 -7.84 -4.15
C SER A 222 -23.34 -7.28 -3.13
N ASN A 223 -22.81 -6.71 -2.05
CA ASN A 223 -23.59 -6.22 -0.92
C ASN A 223 -23.76 -4.68 -1.01
N ASN A 224 -23.70 -3.99 0.13
CA ASN A 224 -23.96 -2.56 0.25
C ASN A 224 -22.67 -1.74 0.34
N ILE A 225 -22.71 -0.52 -0.23
CA ILE A 225 -21.71 0.51 0.02
C ILE A 225 -21.85 0.98 1.47
N VAL A 226 -20.77 0.90 2.23
CA VAL A 226 -20.67 1.39 3.62
C VAL A 226 -20.26 2.85 3.64
N SER A 227 -19.32 3.23 2.78
CA SER A 227 -18.78 4.59 2.75
C SER A 227 -18.20 4.90 1.38
N VAL A 228 -18.31 6.16 0.97
CA VAL A 228 -17.52 6.75 -0.12
C VAL A 228 -16.41 7.57 0.54
N ASN A 229 -15.16 7.40 0.10
CA ASN A 229 -13.97 8.04 0.67
C ASN A 229 -13.91 7.91 2.21
N PRO A 230 -13.80 6.68 2.74
CA PRO A 230 -13.83 6.48 4.17
C PRO A 230 -12.64 7.16 4.85
N GLY A 231 -12.89 7.91 5.94
CA GLY A 231 -11.87 8.77 6.57
C GLY A 231 -10.61 8.05 7.03
N TRP A 232 -10.66 6.74 7.30
CA TRP A 232 -9.47 5.96 7.66
C TRP A 232 -8.45 5.79 6.52
N MET A 233 -8.81 6.18 5.29
CA MET A 233 -7.91 6.20 4.13
C MET A 233 -6.96 7.40 4.12
N ASP A 234 -7.34 8.48 4.81
CA ASP A 234 -6.64 9.77 4.76
C ASP A 234 -5.76 10.02 6.01
N GLU A 235 -5.65 9.02 6.91
CA GLU A 235 -4.92 9.07 8.21
C GLU A 235 -3.60 8.26 8.20
#